data_AF-A0AAN7DQJ9-F1
#
_entry.id   AF-A0AAN7DQJ9-F1
#
_cell.length_a   1.000
_cell.length_b   1.000
_cell.length_c   1.000
_cell.angle_alpha   90.00
_cell.angle_beta   90.00
_cell.angle_gamma   90.00
#
_symmetry.space_group_name_H-M   'P 1'
#
loop_
_entity.id
_entity.type
_entity.pdbx_description
1 polymer ?
#
loop_
_entity_poly.entity_id
_entity_poly.type
_entity_poly.pdbx_seq_one_letter_code
_entity_poly.pdbx_strand_id
1 'polypeptide(L)'
;MTQQSNKPKQAQAIAFQYPCYICKEIFSTAVDVKSHVICVHYYSLPELASDAGQTRPAEDNLEFKEFPQSKEDAKDLVFHSACPSCWYHCPTQDVIELEIHVIDVHNPISINTAQEQGESSIAAPPQDKEQDRKQETAPTMEDLFEKLDDLSECIRAYLARR
;
A
#
# COMPACT_ATOMS: atom_id res chain seq x y z
N MET A 1 -45.36 -29.00 -16.19
CA MET A 1 -44.17 -29.03 -15.32
C MET A 1 -42.95 -28.70 -16.17
N THR A 2 -42.58 -27.43 -16.26
CA THR A 2 -41.38 -26.99 -16.99
C THR A 2 -40.22 -26.94 -16.00
N GLN A 3 -39.30 -27.90 -16.09
CA GLN A 3 -38.06 -27.88 -15.34
C GLN A 3 -37.16 -26.80 -15.96
N GLN A 4 -36.99 -25.68 -15.25
CA GLN A 4 -35.93 -24.72 -15.56
C GLN A 4 -34.60 -25.37 -15.18
N SER A 5 -33.82 -25.75 -16.19
CA SER A 5 -32.43 -26.13 -16.04
C SER A 5 -31.64 -24.93 -15.54
N ASN A 6 -31.41 -24.84 -14.22
CA ASN A 6 -30.40 -23.97 -13.65
C ASN A 6 -29.03 -24.46 -14.12
N LYS A 7 -28.56 -23.97 -15.28
CA LYS A 7 -27.14 -24.04 -15.64
C LYS A 7 -26.39 -23.25 -14.57
N PRO A 8 -25.38 -23.82 -13.89
CA PRO A 8 -24.54 -23.04 -13.01
C PRO A 8 -23.86 -21.95 -13.84
N LYS A 9 -24.07 -20.68 -13.48
CA LYS A 9 -23.23 -19.58 -13.96
C LYS A 9 -21.80 -19.91 -13.53
N GLN A 10 -20.93 -20.22 -14.48
CA GLN A 10 -19.54 -20.49 -14.20
C GLN A 10 -18.90 -19.18 -13.74
N ALA A 11 -18.44 -19.12 -12.49
CA ALA A 11 -17.70 -17.96 -11.98
C ALA A 11 -16.36 -17.83 -12.71
N GLN A 12 -15.97 -16.60 -13.01
CA GLN A 12 -14.67 -16.31 -13.62
C GLN A 12 -13.61 -16.23 -12.53
N ALA A 13 -12.55 -17.03 -12.66
CA ALA A 13 -11.43 -17.00 -11.72
C ALA A 13 -10.54 -15.79 -12.03
N ILE A 14 -10.33 -14.93 -11.03
CA ILE A 14 -9.52 -13.72 -11.18
C ILE A 14 -8.42 -13.61 -10.13
N ALA A 15 -7.31 -13.00 -10.51
CA ALA A 15 -6.20 -12.65 -9.62
C ALA A 15 -5.90 -11.15 -9.71
N PHE A 16 -5.43 -10.57 -8.61
CA PHE A 16 -5.15 -9.13 -8.55
C PHE A 16 -3.69 -8.81 -8.77
N GLN A 17 -3.47 -7.78 -9.57
CA GLN A 17 -2.22 -7.05 -9.61
C GLN A 17 -2.45 -5.62 -9.17
N TYR A 18 -1.41 -4.99 -8.64
CA TYR A 18 -1.47 -3.66 -8.06
C TYR A 18 -0.53 -2.73 -8.82
N PRO A 19 -0.95 -2.16 -9.96
CA PRO A 19 -0.13 -1.20 -10.67
C PRO A 19 -0.07 0.14 -9.92
N CYS A 20 1.11 0.75 -9.87
CA CYS A 20 1.29 2.11 -9.38
C CYS A 20 0.50 3.07 -10.26
N TYR A 21 -0.37 3.89 -9.67
CA TYR A 21 -1.20 4.82 -10.43
C TYR A 21 -0.38 5.91 -11.13
N ILE A 22 0.86 6.17 -10.68
CA ILE A 22 1.76 7.19 -11.23
C ILE A 22 2.65 6.61 -12.33
N CYS A 23 3.47 5.60 -12.02
CA CYS A 23 4.51 5.08 -12.94
C CYS A 23 4.13 3.77 -13.65
N LYS A 24 2.99 3.17 -13.29
CA LYS A 24 2.46 1.91 -13.85
C LYS A 24 3.30 0.66 -13.58
N GLU A 25 4.30 0.73 -12.71
CA GLU A 25 5.00 -0.44 -12.20
C GLU A 25 4.04 -1.38 -11.47
N ILE A 26 4.14 -2.69 -11.70
CA ILE A 26 3.16 -3.69 -11.26
C ILE A 26 3.68 -4.46 -10.05
N PHE A 27 2.87 -4.50 -9.00
CA PHE A 27 3.16 -5.23 -7.76
C PHE A 27 2.15 -6.37 -7.54
N SER A 28 2.55 -7.38 -6.77
CA SER A 28 1.68 -8.52 -6.41
C SER A 28 0.85 -8.26 -5.15
N THR A 29 1.22 -7.28 -4.32
CA THR A 29 0.49 -6.93 -3.09
C THR A 29 0.19 -5.44 -2.99
N ALA A 30 -0.91 -5.12 -2.29
CA ALA A 30 -1.31 -3.74 -1.99
C ALA A 30 -0.30 -2.99 -1.12
N VAL A 31 0.38 -3.70 -0.22
CA VAL A 31 1.39 -3.13 0.69
C VAL A 31 2.61 -2.67 -0.09
N ASP A 32 3.07 -3.48 -1.05
CA ASP A 32 4.25 -3.17 -1.85
C ASP A 32 4.03 -1.91 -2.70
N VAL A 33 2.87 -1.80 -3.37
CA VAL A 33 2.58 -0.59 -4.16
C VAL A 33 2.40 0.65 -3.28
N LYS A 34 1.81 0.53 -2.08
CA LYS A 34 1.70 1.66 -1.13
C LYS A 34 3.07 2.14 -0.70
N SER A 35 3.95 1.20 -0.32
CA SER A 35 5.33 1.50 0.04
C SER A 35 6.08 2.17 -1.12
N HIS A 36 5.93 1.66 -2.34
CA HIS A 36 6.50 2.26 -3.54
C HIS A 36 6.01 3.71 -3.75
N VAL A 37 4.70 3.95 -3.69
CA VAL A 37 4.13 5.30 -3.89
C VAL A 37 4.66 6.29 -2.85
N ILE A 38 4.81 5.86 -1.60
CA ILE A 38 5.38 6.69 -0.52
C ILE A 38 6.85 6.99 -0.80
N CYS A 39 7.66 5.96 -1.05
CA CYS A 39 9.12 6.10 -1.13
C CYS A 39 9.62 6.72 -2.45
N VAL A 40 8.94 6.44 -3.56
CA VAL A 40 9.39 6.83 -4.91
C VAL A 40 8.69 8.10 -5.38
N HIS A 41 7.42 8.27 -5.02
CA HIS A 41 6.60 9.39 -5.50
C HIS A 41 6.22 10.40 -4.43
N TYR A 42 6.52 10.13 -3.15
CA TYR A 42 6.23 11.03 -2.04
C TYR A 42 4.73 11.37 -1.91
N TYR A 43 3.87 10.39 -2.21
CA TYR A 43 2.43 10.48 -1.97
C TYR A 43 2.01 9.44 -0.93
N SER A 44 1.00 9.79 -0.13
CA SER A 44 0.34 8.85 0.76
C SER A 44 -1.00 8.44 0.19
N LEU A 45 -1.26 7.13 0.20
CA LEU A 45 -2.56 6.55 -0.11
C LEU A 45 -3.23 6.16 1.22
N PRO A 46 -4.55 6.37 1.36
CA PRO A 46 -5.26 6.03 2.59
C PRO A 46 -5.17 4.53 2.84
N GLU A 47 -5.17 4.16 4.13
CA GLU A 47 -5.33 2.77 4.49
C GLU A 47 -6.70 2.27 4.07
N LEU A 48 -6.76 0.99 3.70
CA LEU A 48 -8.06 0.36 3.52
C LEU A 48 -8.79 0.52 4.85
N ALA A 49 -9.97 1.14 4.82
CA ALA A 49 -10.84 1.28 5.98
C ALA A 49 -11.39 -0.10 6.36
N SER A 50 -10.50 -1.01 6.75
CA SER A 50 -10.83 -2.26 7.37
C SER A 50 -11.05 -1.94 8.84
N ASP A 51 -12.30 -1.86 9.26
CA ASP A 51 -12.63 -2.33 10.60
C ASP A 51 -11.98 -3.72 10.72
N ALA A 52 -11.08 -3.89 11.68
CA ALA A 52 -10.21 -5.06 11.76
C ALA A 52 -11.01 -6.36 11.60
N GLY A 53 -10.76 -7.10 10.50
CA GLY A 53 -11.41 -8.37 10.19
C GLY A 53 -12.37 -8.40 9.00
N GLN A 54 -12.61 -7.29 8.31
CA GLN A 54 -13.41 -7.32 7.07
C GLN A 54 -12.63 -7.97 5.92
N THR A 55 -13.15 -9.09 5.41
CA THR A 55 -12.71 -9.69 4.15
C THR A 55 -13.39 -8.99 2.98
N ARG A 56 -12.76 -9.01 1.81
CA ARG A 56 -13.37 -8.52 0.56
C ARG A 56 -14.76 -9.15 0.38
N PRO A 57 -15.80 -8.35 0.07
CA PRO A 57 -17.13 -8.88 -0.25
C PRO A 57 -17.08 -9.87 -1.42
N ALA A 58 -17.91 -10.91 -1.37
CA ALA A 58 -18.08 -11.81 -2.50
C ALA A 58 -18.81 -11.10 -3.65
N GLU A 59 -18.45 -11.43 -4.90
CA GLU A 59 -19.10 -10.91 -6.10
C GLU A 59 -19.73 -12.06 -6.89
N ASP A 60 -20.99 -11.90 -7.30
CA ASP A 60 -21.87 -12.99 -7.77
C ASP A 60 -21.41 -13.73 -9.05
N ASN A 61 -20.27 -13.38 -9.64
CA ASN A 61 -19.73 -14.06 -10.82
C ASN A 61 -18.19 -14.17 -10.82
N LEU A 62 -17.52 -13.85 -9.71
CA LEU A 62 -16.07 -13.84 -9.62
C LEU A 62 -15.58 -14.77 -8.52
N GLU A 63 -14.56 -15.56 -8.83
CA GLU A 63 -13.83 -16.36 -7.87
C GLU A 63 -12.43 -15.75 -7.70
N PHE A 64 -12.14 -15.23 -6.51
CA PHE A 64 -10.84 -14.64 -6.24
C PHE A 64 -9.80 -15.74 -5.97
N LYS A 65 -8.72 -15.73 -6.73
CA LYS A 65 -7.58 -16.64 -6.61
C LYS A 65 -6.33 -15.88 -6.20
N GLU A 66 -5.42 -16.59 -5.54
CA GLU A 66 -4.09 -16.06 -5.25
C GLU A 66 -3.32 -15.78 -6.54
N PHE A 67 -2.34 -14.88 -6.46
CA PHE A 67 -1.48 -14.58 -7.60
C PHE A 67 -0.70 -15.84 -7.99
N PRO A 68 -0.71 -16.26 -9.27
CA PRO A 68 -0.12 -17.52 -9.69
C PRO A 68 1.40 -17.52 -9.52
N GLN A 69 1.93 -18.63 -9.03
CA GLN A 69 3.39 -18.83 -8.87
C GLN A 69 4.04 -19.45 -10.11
N SER A 70 3.24 -20.06 -10.99
CA SER A 70 3.69 -20.69 -12.23
C SER A 70 2.88 -20.19 -13.43
N LYS A 71 3.40 -20.43 -14.64
CA LYS A 71 2.70 -20.07 -15.88
C LYS A 71 1.49 -20.96 -16.11
N GLU A 72 1.54 -22.19 -15.60
CA GLU A 72 0.47 -23.17 -15.71
C GLU A 72 -0.76 -22.70 -14.94
N ASP A 73 -0.57 -22.21 -13.71
CA ASP A 73 -1.65 -21.68 -12.87
C ASP A 73 -2.26 -20.40 -13.43
N ALA A 74 -1.50 -19.63 -14.20
CA ALA A 74 -1.94 -18.38 -14.81
C ALA A 74 -2.84 -18.57 -16.04
N LYS A 75 -2.90 -19.76 -16.65
CA LYS A 75 -3.59 -19.98 -17.94
C LYS A 75 -5.09 -19.76 -17.88
N ASP A 76 -5.70 -20.08 -16.75
CA ASP A 76 -7.15 -20.00 -16.55
C ASP A 76 -7.55 -18.76 -15.71
N LEU A 77 -6.60 -17.89 -15.38
CA LEU A 77 -6.81 -16.70 -14.56
C LEU A 77 -6.91 -15.45 -15.41
N VAL A 78 -7.93 -14.63 -15.11
CA VAL A 78 -8.01 -13.27 -15.63
C VAL A 78 -7.43 -12.31 -14.59
N PHE A 79 -6.43 -11.53 -14.99
CA PHE A 79 -5.84 -10.53 -14.11
C PHE A 79 -6.68 -9.27 -14.12
N HIS A 80 -6.92 -8.73 -12.92
CA HIS A 80 -7.53 -7.44 -12.69
C HIS A 80 -6.53 -6.50 -11.99
N SER A 81 -6.58 -5.22 -12.35
CA SER A 81 -5.88 -4.15 -11.65
C SER A 81 -6.70 -3.74 -10.43
N ALA A 82 -6.13 -3.83 -9.24
CA ALA A 82 -6.82 -3.52 -7.98
C ALA A 82 -6.29 -2.22 -7.35
N CYS A 83 -7.20 -1.49 -6.71
CA CYS A 83 -6.85 -0.37 -5.85
C CYS A 83 -6.21 -0.89 -4.56
N PRO A 84 -5.08 -0.32 -4.11
CA PRO A 84 -4.48 -0.73 -2.83
C PRO A 84 -5.19 -0.16 -1.59
N SER A 85 -6.12 0.78 -1.78
CA SER A 85 -6.78 1.52 -0.71
C SER A 85 -8.27 1.21 -0.55
N CYS A 86 -8.89 0.48 -1.49
CA CYS A 86 -10.27 0.00 -1.38
C CYS A 86 -10.46 -1.33 -2.12
N TRP A 87 -11.67 -1.85 -2.16
CA TRP A 87 -11.98 -3.10 -2.89
C TRP A 87 -12.19 -2.91 -4.40
N TYR A 88 -12.06 -1.68 -4.91
CA TYR A 88 -12.20 -1.41 -6.34
C TYR A 88 -11.17 -2.19 -7.18
N HIS A 89 -11.62 -2.67 -8.33
CA HIS A 89 -10.76 -3.25 -9.34
C HIS A 89 -11.37 -3.10 -10.75
N CYS A 90 -10.52 -3.13 -11.76
CA CYS A 90 -10.92 -3.14 -13.17
C CYS A 90 -10.08 -4.16 -13.96
N PRO A 91 -10.51 -4.58 -15.17
CA PRO A 91 -9.67 -5.37 -16.07
C PRO A 91 -8.32 -4.71 -16.34
N THR A 92 -7.28 -5.51 -16.61
CA THR A 92 -5.92 -4.99 -16.79
C THR A 92 -5.72 -4.15 -18.04
N GLN A 93 -6.64 -4.18 -18.99
CA GLN A 93 -6.65 -3.29 -20.14
C GLN A 93 -6.99 -1.84 -19.76
N ASP A 94 -7.61 -1.63 -18.59
CA ASP A 94 -8.20 -0.36 -18.18
C ASP A 94 -7.43 0.29 -17.01
N VAL A 95 -6.10 0.27 -17.05
CA VAL A 95 -5.24 0.86 -16.00
C VAL A 95 -5.49 2.37 -15.81
N ILE A 96 -5.98 3.05 -16.84
CA ILE A 96 -6.38 4.46 -16.77
C ILE A 96 -7.59 4.63 -15.85
N GLU A 97 -8.56 3.70 -15.87
CA GLU A 97 -9.70 3.76 -14.94
C GLU A 97 -9.25 3.61 -13.49
N LEU A 98 -8.24 2.78 -13.22
CA LEU A 98 -7.68 2.68 -11.88
C LEU A 98 -7.03 4.00 -11.45
N GLU A 99 -6.29 4.65 -12.34
CA GLU A 99 -5.68 5.94 -12.04
C GLU A 99 -6.73 7.00 -11.70
N ILE A 100 -7.76 7.12 -12.54
CA ILE A 100 -8.89 8.03 -12.31
C ILE A 100 -9.54 7.71 -10.97
N HIS A 101 -9.84 6.43 -10.70
CA HIS A 101 -10.40 6.00 -9.43
C HIS A 101 -9.55 6.44 -8.23
N VAL A 102 -8.23 6.21 -8.27
CA VAL A 102 -7.33 6.57 -7.17
C VAL A 102 -7.32 8.07 -6.95
N ILE A 103 -7.26 8.87 -8.02
CA ILE A 103 -7.26 10.34 -7.92
C ILE A 103 -8.58 10.86 -7.38
N ASP A 104 -9.70 10.43 -7.95
CA ASP A 104 -11.03 10.98 -7.64
C ASP A 104 -11.59 10.51 -6.30
N VAL A 105 -11.33 9.25 -5.94
CA VAL A 105 -11.90 8.62 -4.72
C VAL A 105 -10.99 8.80 -3.51
N HIS A 106 -9.68 8.69 -3.70
CA HIS A 106 -8.72 8.69 -2.59
C HIS A 106 -7.96 10.00 -2.42
N ASN A 107 -7.96 10.88 -3.44
CA ASN A 107 -7.29 12.19 -3.42
C ASN A 107 -5.90 12.16 -2.72
N PRO A 108 -4.92 11.44 -3.29
CA PRO A 108 -3.65 11.17 -2.64
C PRO A 108 -2.92 12.45 -2.19
N ILE A 109 -2.42 12.45 -0.97
CA ILE A 109 -1.81 13.66 -0.37
C ILE A 109 -0.30 13.59 -0.57
N SER A 110 0.29 14.66 -1.10
CA SER A 110 1.74 14.79 -1.20
C SER A 110 2.35 14.93 0.20
N ILE A 111 3.32 14.07 0.50
CA ILE A 111 4.11 14.10 1.72
C ILE A 111 5.28 15.06 1.45
N ASN A 112 5.02 16.38 1.42
CA ASN A 112 6.08 17.37 1.40
C ASN A 112 6.80 17.36 2.75
N THR A 113 7.99 16.78 2.82
CA THR A 113 8.85 16.76 4.03
C THR A 113 9.45 18.15 4.38
N ALA A 114 8.94 19.25 3.82
CA ALA A 114 9.54 20.58 3.89
C ALA A 114 8.56 21.73 4.26
N GLN A 115 7.38 21.45 4.82
CA GLN A 115 6.45 22.52 5.19
C GLN A 115 5.84 22.35 6.57
N GLU A 116 6.66 22.54 7.60
CA GLU A 116 6.21 23.15 8.86
C GLU A 116 7.28 24.10 9.38
N GLN A 117 7.20 25.37 8.95
CA GLN A 117 7.43 26.53 9.81
C GLN A 117 6.99 27.82 9.10
N GLY A 118 5.93 28.44 9.63
CA GLY A 118 5.89 29.90 9.71
C GLY A 118 4.77 30.61 8.97
N GLU A 119 3.53 30.50 9.44
CA GLU A 119 2.61 31.63 9.44
C GLU A 119 2.04 31.85 10.84
N SER A 120 2.61 32.81 11.59
CA SER A 120 1.80 33.72 12.39
C SER A 120 2.59 34.96 12.78
N SER A 121 1.98 36.11 12.52
CA SER A 121 2.49 37.45 12.75
C SER A 121 2.08 37.99 14.13
N ILE A 122 2.96 38.82 14.71
CA ILE A 122 2.76 39.86 15.75
C ILE A 122 2.77 39.40 17.23
N ALA A 123 3.88 39.70 17.93
CA ALA A 123 4.00 40.61 19.09
C ALA A 123 5.22 40.25 19.98
N ALA A 124 5.86 41.29 20.53
CA ALA A 124 7.19 41.32 21.16
C ALA A 124 7.24 40.76 22.63
N PRO A 125 8.44 40.64 23.25
CA PRO A 125 8.82 39.74 24.39
C PRO A 125 8.60 40.41 25.78
N PRO A 126 9.01 39.89 26.99
CA PRO A 126 10.10 38.94 27.29
C PRO A 126 10.03 38.00 28.55
N GLN A 127 11.09 37.17 28.67
CA GLN A 127 11.77 36.61 29.86
C GLN A 127 11.44 35.21 30.45
N ASP A 128 12.52 34.41 30.45
CA ASP A 128 13.05 33.49 31.47
C ASP A 128 12.21 32.30 31.96
N LYS A 129 12.63 31.09 31.53
CA LYS A 129 13.19 30.03 32.41
C LYS A 129 13.70 28.83 31.60
N GLU A 130 15.03 28.61 31.67
CA GLU A 130 15.75 27.32 31.65
C GLU A 130 14.99 26.25 32.48
N GLN A 131 15.04 24.93 32.31
CA GLN A 131 15.81 23.89 31.62
C GLN A 131 14.88 22.65 31.74
N ASP A 132 14.66 21.79 30.75
CA ASP A 132 15.47 20.61 30.50
C ASP A 132 14.84 19.94 29.26
N ARG A 133 15.40 20.22 28.09
CA ARG A 133 14.96 19.65 26.82
C ARG A 133 16.02 18.63 26.44
N LYS A 134 15.72 17.35 26.64
CA LYS A 134 16.42 16.27 25.91
C LYS A 134 16.26 16.59 24.42
N GLN A 135 17.30 17.15 23.83
CA GLN A 135 17.50 17.14 22.39
C GLN A 135 17.67 15.66 22.00
N GLU A 136 16.59 15.02 21.57
CA GLU A 136 16.72 13.95 20.58
C GLU A 136 17.21 14.62 19.31
N THR A 137 18.54 14.69 19.17
CA THR A 137 19.15 14.93 17.88
C THR A 137 18.68 13.83 16.94
N ALA A 138 18.21 14.22 15.76
CA ALA A 138 17.87 13.27 14.71
C ALA A 138 19.04 12.28 14.54
N PRO A 139 18.78 10.96 14.51
CA PRO A 139 19.84 9.97 14.38
C PRO A 139 20.65 10.27 13.12
N THR A 140 21.96 10.32 13.28
CA THR A 140 22.88 10.49 12.18
C THR A 140 22.89 9.23 11.31
N MET A 141 23.36 9.33 10.06
CA MET A 141 23.43 8.17 9.17
C MET A 141 24.33 7.09 9.78
N GLU A 142 25.36 7.51 10.48
CA GLU A 142 26.29 6.67 11.24
C GLU A 142 25.57 5.88 12.33
N ASP A 143 24.68 6.51 13.10
CA ASP A 143 23.86 5.83 14.13
C ASP A 143 22.91 4.79 13.53
N LEU A 144 22.45 5.01 12.29
CA LEU A 144 21.60 4.05 11.58
C LEU A 144 22.41 2.86 11.06
N PHE A 145 23.63 3.09 10.57
CA PHE A 145 24.52 2.00 10.13
C PHE A 145 24.94 1.10 11.30
N GLU A 146 25.25 1.68 12.47
CA GLU A 146 25.60 0.90 13.66
C GLU A 146 24.45 -0.01 14.10
N LYS A 147 23.21 0.49 14.07
CA LYS A 147 22.01 -0.32 14.37
C LYS A 147 21.75 -1.43 13.35
N LEU A 148 22.09 -1.22 12.08
CA LEU A 148 21.97 -2.25 11.04
C LEU A 148 23.00 -3.36 11.24
N ASP A 149 24.23 -3.01 11.65
CA ASP A 149 25.26 -3.98 11.97
C ASP A 149 24.87 -4.83 13.19
N ASP A 150 24.38 -4.22 14.27
CA ASP A 150 23.86 -4.90 15.46
C ASP A 150 22.74 -5.90 15.12
N LEU A 151 21.81 -5.49 14.25
CA LEU A 151 20.71 -6.35 13.80
C LEU A 151 21.24 -7.52 12.96
N SER A 152 22.25 -7.28 12.11
CA SER A 152 22.89 -8.31 11.30
C SER A 152 23.57 -9.39 12.16
N GLU A 153 24.18 -9.00 13.28
CA GLU A 153 24.81 -9.92 14.23
C GLU A 153 23.77 -10.74 14.98
N CYS A 154 22.66 -10.12 15.38
CA CYS A 154 21.54 -10.82 16.02
C CYS A 154 20.96 -11.92 15.12
N ILE A 155 20.77 -11.63 13.83
CA ILE A 155 20.26 -12.60 12.86
C ILE A 155 21.27 -13.76 12.67
N ARG A 156 22.57 -13.46 12.54
CA ARG A 156 23.61 -14.48 12.45
C ARG A 156 23.64 -15.39 13.67
N ALA A 157 23.54 -14.82 14.87
CA ALA A 157 23.51 -15.58 16.12
C ALA A 157 22.27 -16.48 16.24
N TYR A 158 21.11 -16.03 15.76
CA TYR A 158 19.88 -16.83 15.72
C TYR A 158 20.00 -18.02 14.76
N LEU A 159 20.54 -17.79 13.56
CA LEU A 159 20.71 -18.84 12.55
C LEU A 159 21.78 -19.87 12.93
N ALA A 160 22.82 -19.47 13.67
CA ALA A 160 23.86 -20.38 14.13
C ALA A 160 23.44 -21.32 15.29
N ARG A 161 22.27 -21.09 15.90
CA ARG A 161 21.70 -21.90 17.00
C ARG A 161 20.73 -22.99 16.53
N ARG A 162 20.59 -23.19 15.22
CA ARG A 162 19.68 -24.17 14.61
C ARG A 162 20.46 -25.27 13.91
#